data_AF-A0A971UXD3-F1
#
_entry.id   AF-A0A971UXD3-F1
#
_cell.length_a   1.000
_cell.length_b   1.000
_cell.length_c   1.000
_cell.angle_alpha   90.00
_cell.angle_beta   90.00
_cell.angle_gamma   90.00
#
_symmetry.space_group_name_H-M   'P 1'
#
loop_
_entity.id
_entity.type
_entity.pdbx_description
1 polymer ?
#
loop_
_entity_poly.entity_id
_entity_poly.type
_entity_poly.pdbx_seq_one_letter_code
_entity_poly.pdbx_strand_id
1 'polypeptide(L)'
;MDRKNRYIYGSTAPNLVQPAEQPLEQQRVKRRQKTRPVPQKSNIPKARLVFAVLFVAGVCFVILYRFCLITELNSRMGALTEKYNRLRDENRMLNVEIETSIDLNRVKEIAETKLKMHTPDSYQLVLVSVPKSNYSVVLDHEYIDNTVRNSSLMERIIDTAKAVLHR
;
A
#
# COMPACT_ATOMS: atom_id res chain seq x y z
N MET A 1 84.48 25.39 46.61
CA MET A 1 85.04 26.58 47.30
C MET A 1 84.24 27.80 46.88
N ASP A 2 83.42 28.25 47.82
CA ASP A 2 82.79 29.56 48.01
C ASP A 2 82.41 30.42 46.79
N ARG A 3 81.14 30.31 46.36
CA ARG A 3 80.49 31.41 45.63
C ARG A 3 80.08 32.48 46.64
N LYS A 4 80.99 33.41 46.91
CA LYS A 4 80.75 34.61 47.72
C LYS A 4 79.80 35.54 46.96
N ASN A 5 78.49 35.42 47.20
CA ASN A 5 77.48 36.34 46.66
C ASN A 5 77.68 37.74 47.25
N ARG A 6 78.31 38.63 46.48
CA ARG A 6 78.50 40.03 46.84
C ARG A 6 77.22 40.79 46.46
N TYR A 7 76.40 41.11 47.45
CA TYR A 7 75.24 41.98 47.26
C TYR A 7 75.72 43.39 46.90
N ILE A 8 75.26 43.92 45.78
CA ILE A 8 75.52 45.29 45.34
C ILE A 8 74.32 46.13 45.78
N TYR A 9 74.54 47.13 46.64
CA TYR A 9 73.49 48.03 47.13
C TYR A 9 73.66 49.40 46.46
N GLY A 10 72.67 49.83 45.69
CA GLY A 10 72.67 51.09 44.95
C GLY A 10 71.93 51.02 43.62
N SER A 11 71.63 52.17 43.01
CA SER A 11 70.92 52.30 41.73
C SER A 11 71.84 52.23 40.50
N THR A 12 73.01 51.60 40.63
CA THR A 12 73.98 51.48 39.52
C THR A 12 74.21 50.01 39.19
N ALA A 13 73.78 49.61 37.99
CA ALA A 13 74.00 48.26 37.48
C ALA A 13 75.50 48.07 37.15
N PRO A 14 76.11 46.92 37.51
CA PRO A 14 77.48 46.63 37.09
C PRO A 14 77.56 46.58 35.56
N ASN A 15 78.57 47.23 35.00
CA ASN A 15 78.81 47.26 33.56
C ASN A 15 79.24 45.85 33.11
N LEU A 16 78.29 45.10 32.55
CA LEU A 16 78.57 43.83 31.89
C LEU A 16 79.22 44.16 30.55
N VAL A 17 80.45 43.69 30.36
CA VAL A 17 81.13 43.70 29.06
C VAL A 17 80.18 43.08 28.05
N GLN A 18 79.67 43.89 27.13
CA GLN A 18 78.90 43.39 26.00
C GLN A 18 79.85 42.57 25.14
N PRO A 19 79.57 41.28 24.88
CA PRO A 19 80.31 40.55 23.87
C PRO A 19 80.21 41.33 22.55
N ALA A 20 81.35 41.61 21.94
CA ALA A 20 81.42 42.26 20.64
C ALA A 20 80.46 41.56 19.68
N GLU A 21 79.61 42.36 19.02
CA GLU A 21 78.68 41.90 18.01
C GLU A 21 79.45 41.18 16.90
N GLN A 22 79.52 39.85 16.99
CA GLN A 22 79.85 39.03 15.84
C GLN A 22 78.70 39.19 14.85
N PRO A 23 79.01 39.31 13.54
CA PRO A 23 77.99 39.54 12.54
C PRO A 23 76.95 38.45 12.70
N LEU A 24 75.69 38.86 12.90
CA LEU A 24 74.53 38.01 12.73
C LEU A 24 74.59 37.44 11.31
N GLU A 25 75.29 36.33 11.14
CA GLU A 25 75.02 35.33 10.12
C GLU A 25 73.51 35.14 10.18
N GLN A 26 72.86 35.66 9.15
CA GLN A 26 71.42 35.79 9.04
C GLN A 26 70.82 34.40 8.85
N GLN A 27 70.91 33.53 9.85
CA GLN A 27 69.86 32.57 10.08
C GLN A 27 68.71 33.33 10.74
N ARG A 28 68.07 34.21 9.95
CA ARG A 28 66.65 34.50 10.12
C ARG A 28 65.96 33.15 9.96
N VAL A 29 65.90 32.39 11.04
CA VAL A 29 64.73 31.58 11.35
C VAL A 29 63.62 32.62 11.48
N LYS A 30 63.10 33.06 10.32
CA LYS A 30 61.76 33.59 10.21
C LYS A 30 60.94 32.48 10.82
N ARG A 31 60.63 32.62 12.12
CA ARG A 31 59.52 31.92 12.76
C ARG A 31 58.41 32.03 11.75
N ARG A 32 58.15 30.94 11.04
CA ARG A 32 57.01 30.82 10.16
C ARG A 32 55.87 31.21 11.07
N GLN A 33 55.31 32.40 10.86
CA GLN A 33 54.01 32.73 11.40
C GLN A 33 53.18 31.52 10.99
N LYS A 34 52.74 30.75 11.98
CA LYS A 34 51.83 29.64 11.78
C LYS A 34 50.54 30.32 11.36
N THR A 35 50.45 30.67 10.07
CA THR A 35 49.23 31.08 9.43
C THR A 35 48.26 29.99 9.80
N ARG A 36 47.27 30.34 10.62
CA ARG A 36 46.14 29.45 10.87
C ARG A 36 45.68 29.01 9.49
N PRO A 37 45.58 27.70 9.20
CA PRO A 37 45.09 27.29 7.90
C PRO A 37 43.70 27.91 7.76
N VAL A 38 43.60 28.91 6.88
CA VAL A 38 42.30 29.40 6.43
C VAL A 38 41.60 28.15 5.93
N PRO A 39 40.36 27.85 6.39
CA PRO A 39 39.68 26.65 5.94
C PRO A 39 39.65 26.72 4.42
N GLN A 40 40.39 25.81 3.77
CA GLN A 40 40.35 25.68 2.33
C GLN A 40 38.89 25.43 2.04
N LYS A 41 38.25 26.39 1.35
CA LYS A 41 36.86 26.26 0.93
C LYS A 41 36.81 24.96 0.14
N SER A 42 36.26 23.91 0.74
CA SER A 42 36.13 22.63 0.08
C SER A 42 35.28 22.92 -1.14
N ASN A 43 35.91 22.87 -2.31
CA ASN A 43 35.24 23.06 -3.58
C ASN A 43 34.44 21.78 -3.83
N ILE A 44 33.39 21.57 -3.03
CA ILE A 44 32.35 20.60 -3.36
C ILE A 44 31.89 21.04 -4.75
N PRO A 45 32.02 20.19 -5.78
CA PRO A 45 31.63 20.59 -7.12
C PRO A 45 30.16 20.97 -7.04
N LYS A 46 29.83 22.23 -7.38
CA LYS A 46 28.45 22.76 -7.31
C LYS A 46 27.47 21.82 -8.01
N ALA A 47 27.92 21.14 -9.06
CA ALA A 47 27.20 20.08 -9.77
C ALA A 47 26.74 18.92 -8.86
N ARG A 48 27.56 18.46 -7.90
CA ARG A 48 27.20 17.37 -6.97
C ARG A 48 26.13 17.81 -5.97
N LEU A 49 26.16 19.08 -5.56
CA LEU A 49 25.11 19.65 -4.70
C LEU A 49 23.79 19.78 -5.47
N VAL A 50 23.83 20.31 -6.71
CA VAL A 50 22.66 20.39 -7.59
C VAL A 50 22.09 19.00 -7.88
N PHE A 51 22.94 18.01 -8.17
CA PHE A 51 22.51 16.63 -8.40
C PHE A 51 21.88 16.01 -7.15
N ALA A 52 22.43 16.24 -5.96
CA ALA A 52 21.84 15.76 -4.71
C ALA A 52 20.46 16.38 -4.46
N VAL A 53 20.29 17.69 -4.72
CA VAL A 53 19.00 18.37 -4.59
C VAL A 53 17.99 17.83 -5.60
N LEU A 54 18.39 17.64 -6.87
CA LEU A 54 17.53 17.04 -7.90
C LEU A 54 17.15 15.60 -7.55
N PHE A 55 18.06 14.83 -6.98
CA PHE A 55 17.79 13.46 -6.55
C PHE A 55 16.73 13.43 -5.44
N VAL A 56 16.88 14.28 -4.40
CA VAL A 56 15.89 14.39 -3.32
C VAL A 56 14.54 14.88 -3.85
N ALA A 57 14.55 15.87 -4.74
CA ALA A 57 13.33 16.35 -5.40
C ALA A 57 12.66 15.25 -6.24
N GLY A 58 13.44 14.44 -6.95
CA GLY A 58 12.95 13.30 -7.73
C GLY A 58 12.30 12.24 -6.84
N VAL A 59 12.93 11.88 -5.72
CA VAL A 59 12.34 10.95 -4.74
C VAL A 59 11.04 11.51 -4.17
N CYS A 60 11.01 12.80 -3.81
CA CYS A 60 9.80 13.46 -3.33
C CYS A 60 8.68 13.43 -4.38
N PHE A 61 9.01 13.70 -5.65
CA PHE A 61 8.05 13.65 -6.75
C PHE A 61 7.47 12.24 -6.96
N VAL A 62 8.29 11.20 -6.88
CA VAL A 62 7.83 9.80 -6.96
C VAL A 62 6.87 9.48 -5.82
N ILE A 63 7.16 9.92 -4.60
CA ILE A 63 6.29 9.72 -3.44
C ILE A 63 4.94 10.41 -3.67
N LEU A 64 4.94 11.69 -4.08
CA LEU A 64 3.71 12.42 -4.37
C LEU A 64 2.89 11.78 -5.50
N TYR A 65 3.55 11.34 -6.58
CA TYR A 65 2.88 10.64 -7.67
C TYR A 65 2.19 9.35 -7.19
N ARG A 66 2.86 8.57 -6.33
CA ARG A 66 2.25 7.38 -5.70
C ARG A 66 1.05 7.76 -4.85
N PHE A 67 1.15 8.80 -4.03
CA PHE A 67 0.03 9.28 -3.22
C PHE A 67 -1.17 9.74 -4.05
N CYS A 68 -0.94 10.44 -5.18
CA CYS A 68 -1.99 10.82 -6.11
C CYS A 68 -2.71 9.58 -6.69
N LEU A 69 -1.95 8.59 -7.17
CA LEU A 69 -2.52 7.33 -7.70
C LEU A 69 -3.33 6.57 -6.64
N ILE A 70 -2.81 6.47 -5.42
CA ILE A 70 -3.51 5.79 -4.31
C ILE A 70 -4.81 6.51 -3.99
N THR A 71 -4.78 7.85 -3.93
CA THR A 71 -5.98 8.65 -3.64
C THR A 71 -7.04 8.49 -4.73
N GLU A 72 -6.65 8.51 -5.99
CA GLU A 72 -7.58 8.29 -7.10
C GLU A 72 -8.21 6.89 -7.03
N LEU A 73 -7.41 5.87 -6.77
CA LEU A 73 -7.89 4.50 -6.62
C LEU A 73 -8.84 4.36 -5.42
N ASN A 74 -8.51 4.99 -4.29
CA ASN A 74 -9.34 4.97 -3.10
C ASN A 74 -10.70 5.65 -3.35
N SER A 75 -10.72 6.78 -4.06
CA SER A 75 -11.96 7.45 -4.48
C SER A 75 -12.81 6.56 -5.39
N ARG A 76 -12.18 5.86 -6.34
CA ARG A 76 -12.88 4.89 -7.22
C ARG A 76 -13.44 3.72 -6.41
N MET A 77 -12.68 3.17 -5.46
CA MET A 77 -13.15 2.11 -4.57
C MET A 77 -14.31 2.58 -3.69
N GLY A 78 -14.25 3.80 -3.17
CA GLY A 78 -15.34 4.40 -2.41
C GLY A 78 -16.62 4.49 -3.22
N ALA A 79 -16.55 5.05 -4.44
CA ALA A 79 -17.71 5.15 -5.33
C ALA A 79 -18.29 3.77 -5.72
N LEU A 80 -17.43 2.76 -5.92
CA LEU A 80 -17.88 1.40 -6.23
C LEU A 80 -18.55 0.74 -5.02
N THR A 81 -18.01 0.95 -3.82
CA THR A 81 -18.57 0.46 -2.56
C THR A 81 -19.93 1.10 -2.28
N GLU A 82 -20.07 2.41 -2.54
CA GLU A 82 -21.35 3.11 -2.42
C GLU A 82 -22.40 2.54 -3.37
N LYS A 83 -22.05 2.35 -4.65
CA LYS A 83 -22.94 1.70 -5.62
C LYS A 83 -23.38 0.31 -5.18
N TYR A 84 -22.44 -0.50 -4.68
CA TYR A 84 -22.73 -1.83 -4.17
C TYR A 84 -23.71 -1.79 -2.99
N ASN A 85 -23.44 -0.93 -2.00
CA ASN A 85 -24.30 -0.79 -0.83
C ASN A 85 -25.70 -0.32 -1.23
N ARG A 86 -25.80 0.66 -2.14
CA ARG A 86 -27.08 1.13 -2.67
C ARG A 86 -27.87 -0.01 -3.30
N LEU A 87 -27.25 -0.80 -4.19
CA LEU A 87 -27.93 -1.90 -4.87
C LEU A 87 -28.37 -2.99 -3.89
N ARG A 88 -27.55 -3.29 -2.88
CA ARG A 88 -27.89 -4.23 -1.80
C ARG A 88 -29.08 -3.75 -0.99
N ASP A 89 -29.11 -2.47 -0.66
CA ASP A 89 -30.19 -1.88 0.14
C ASP A 89 -31.49 -1.80 -0.68
N GLU A 90 -31.42 -1.45 -1.96
CA GLU A 90 -32.54 -1.54 -2.91
C GLU A 90 -33.09 -2.98 -2.99
N ASN A 91 -32.22 -3.98 -3.10
CA ASN A 91 -32.64 -5.39 -3.12
C ASN A 91 -33.34 -5.82 -1.83
N ARG A 92 -32.82 -5.35 -0.67
CA ARG A 92 -33.45 -5.60 0.63
C ARG A 92 -34.83 -4.95 0.71
N MET A 93 -34.97 -3.70 0.27
CA MET A 93 -36.26 -3.02 0.25
C MET A 93 -37.25 -3.73 -0.65
N LEU A 94 -36.84 -4.17 -1.85
CA LEU A 94 -37.68 -4.95 -2.75
C LEU A 94 -38.13 -6.27 -2.12
N ASN A 95 -37.25 -6.98 -1.40
CA ASN A 95 -37.65 -8.21 -0.71
C ASN A 95 -38.69 -7.93 0.39
N VAL A 96 -38.50 -6.86 1.17
CA VAL A 96 -39.50 -6.43 2.17
C VAL A 96 -40.80 -6.04 1.48
N GLU A 97 -40.74 -5.29 0.38
CA GLU A 97 -41.93 -4.90 -0.38
C GLU A 97 -42.66 -6.13 -0.93
N ILE A 98 -41.96 -7.14 -1.45
CA ILE A 98 -42.56 -8.41 -1.86
C ILE A 98 -43.23 -9.10 -0.69
N GLU A 99 -42.54 -9.27 0.44
CA GLU A 99 -43.11 -9.89 1.65
C GLU A 99 -44.33 -9.14 2.17
N THR A 100 -44.33 -7.80 2.10
CA THR A 100 -45.42 -6.97 2.60
C THR A 100 -46.57 -6.83 1.58
N SER A 101 -46.27 -6.90 0.29
CA SER A 101 -47.25 -6.76 -0.81
C SER A 101 -47.95 -8.06 -1.18
N ILE A 102 -47.44 -9.21 -0.72
CA ILE A 102 -48.19 -10.48 -0.75
C ILE A 102 -49.35 -10.38 0.24
N ASP A 103 -50.42 -9.73 -0.20
CA ASP A 103 -51.69 -9.74 0.51
C ASP A 103 -52.42 -11.06 0.23
N LEU A 104 -52.31 -12.00 1.16
CA LEU A 104 -53.03 -13.28 1.12
C LEU A 104 -54.54 -13.11 0.94
N ASN A 105 -55.12 -11.99 1.40
CA ASN A 105 -56.54 -11.72 1.22
C ASN A 105 -56.86 -11.44 -0.25
N ARG A 106 -56.02 -10.67 -0.94
CA ARG A 106 -56.18 -10.43 -2.38
C ARG A 106 -56.02 -11.70 -3.20
N VAL A 107 -55.08 -12.56 -2.81
CA VAL A 107 -54.91 -13.89 -3.43
C VAL A 107 -56.16 -14.75 -3.22
N LYS A 108 -56.70 -14.78 -1.99
CA LYS A 108 -57.94 -15.49 -1.65
C LYS A 108 -59.13 -14.95 -2.45
N GLU A 109 -59.31 -13.64 -2.51
CA GLU A 109 -60.40 -13.00 -3.25
C GLU A 109 -60.36 -13.37 -4.74
N ILE A 110 -59.17 -13.33 -5.36
CA ILE A 110 -59.01 -13.74 -6.76
C ILE A 110 -59.32 -15.24 -6.94
N ALA A 111 -58.86 -16.08 -6.02
CA ALA A 111 -59.12 -17.52 -6.06
C ALA A 111 -60.61 -17.83 -5.95
N GLU A 112 -61.33 -17.19 -5.04
CA GLU A 112 -62.77 -17.40 -4.83
C GLU A 112 -63.61 -16.81 -5.97
N THR A 113 -63.29 -15.59 -6.44
CA THR A 113 -64.11 -14.87 -7.43
C THR A 113 -63.84 -15.31 -8.86
N LYS A 114 -62.57 -15.38 -9.28
CA LYS A 114 -62.20 -15.66 -10.67
C LYS A 114 -62.00 -17.14 -10.93
N LEU A 115 -61.35 -17.83 -10.00
CA LEU A 115 -61.02 -19.25 -10.16
C LEU A 115 -62.09 -20.17 -9.59
N LYS A 116 -63.11 -19.62 -8.91
CA LYS A 116 -64.18 -20.39 -8.22
C LYS A 116 -63.60 -21.45 -7.28
N MET A 117 -62.46 -21.15 -6.66
CA MET A 117 -61.88 -21.99 -5.63
C MET A 117 -62.62 -21.77 -4.32
N HIS A 118 -62.71 -22.82 -3.51
CA HIS A 118 -63.31 -22.77 -2.19
C HIS A 118 -62.36 -23.44 -1.19
N THR A 119 -62.43 -23.00 0.06
CA THR A 119 -61.64 -23.63 1.13
C THR A 119 -62.12 -25.09 1.31
N PRO A 120 -61.22 -26.09 1.29
CA PRO A 120 -61.61 -27.49 1.42
C PRO A 120 -62.16 -27.80 2.82
N ASP A 121 -63.12 -28.72 2.88
CA ASP A 121 -63.68 -29.19 4.14
C ASP A 121 -62.73 -30.16 4.87
N SER A 122 -62.90 -30.31 6.19
CA SER A 122 -62.02 -31.13 7.03
C SER A 122 -61.86 -32.59 6.56
N TYR A 123 -62.89 -33.16 5.93
CA TYR A 123 -62.86 -34.54 5.40
C TYR A 123 -62.10 -34.67 4.07
N GLN A 124 -61.77 -33.55 3.41
CA GLN A 124 -61.01 -33.49 2.16
C GLN A 124 -59.50 -33.32 2.39
N LEU A 125 -59.07 -33.16 3.64
CA LEU A 125 -57.67 -32.97 4.02
C LEU A 125 -56.95 -34.31 4.23
N VAL A 126 -55.83 -34.52 3.53
CA VAL A 126 -54.91 -35.64 3.75
C VAL A 126 -53.59 -35.09 4.25
N LEU A 127 -53.28 -35.30 5.54
CA LEU A 127 -52.01 -34.85 6.14
C LEU A 127 -50.89 -35.81 5.77
N VAL A 128 -49.90 -35.30 5.02
CA VAL A 128 -48.68 -36.03 4.67
C VAL A 128 -47.53 -35.58 5.59
N SER A 129 -46.78 -36.54 6.13
CA SER A 129 -45.60 -36.26 6.95
C SER A 129 -44.41 -35.91 6.05
N VAL A 130 -43.97 -34.66 6.10
CA VAL A 130 -42.80 -34.20 5.34
C VAL A 130 -41.56 -34.26 6.24
N PRO A 131 -40.46 -34.92 5.82
CA PRO A 131 -39.21 -34.93 6.57
C PRO A 131 -38.62 -33.52 6.66
N LYS A 132 -38.03 -33.15 7.81
CA LYS A 132 -37.53 -31.79 8.09
C LYS A 132 -36.35 -31.33 7.21
N SER A 133 -35.79 -32.21 6.39
CA SER A 133 -34.70 -31.88 5.47
C SER A 133 -35.26 -31.35 4.15
N ASN A 134 -35.49 -30.05 4.07
CA ASN A 134 -35.72 -29.37 2.80
C ASN A 134 -34.39 -29.31 2.04
N TYR A 135 -34.28 -30.04 0.94
CA TYR A 135 -33.23 -29.79 -0.05
C TYR A 135 -33.89 -29.17 -1.28
N SER A 136 -33.56 -27.92 -1.56
CA SER A 136 -33.85 -27.34 -2.87
C SER A 136 -32.85 -27.94 -3.85
N VAL A 137 -33.34 -28.79 -4.76
CA VAL A 137 -32.54 -29.14 -5.94
C VAL A 137 -32.58 -27.92 -6.85
N VAL A 138 -31.58 -27.06 -6.75
CA VAL A 138 -31.30 -26.10 -7.82
C VAL A 138 -30.83 -26.95 -8.99
N LEU A 139 -31.73 -27.23 -9.93
CA LEU A 139 -31.33 -27.75 -11.23
C LEU A 139 -30.58 -26.60 -11.90
N ASP A 140 -29.27 -26.54 -11.74
CA ASP A 140 -28.46 -25.59 -12.49
C ASP A 140 -28.34 -26.13 -13.92
N HIS A 141 -29.19 -25.61 -14.80
CA HIS A 141 -29.31 -26.10 -16.19
C HIS A 141 -27.97 -25.92 -16.93
N GLU A 142 -27.17 -24.93 -16.52
CA GLU A 142 -25.85 -24.65 -17.07
C GLU A 142 -24.81 -25.71 -16.66
N TYR A 143 -24.90 -26.26 -15.45
CA TYR A 143 -24.03 -27.36 -15.01
C TYR A 143 -24.30 -28.66 -15.79
N ILE A 144 -25.57 -28.95 -16.08
CA ILE A 144 -25.97 -30.13 -16.87
C ILE A 144 -25.50 -29.97 -18.33
N ASP A 145 -25.67 -28.79 -18.94
CA ASP A 145 -25.24 -28.54 -20.34
C ASP A 145 -23.71 -28.63 -20.52
N ASN A 146 -22.93 -28.07 -19.58
CA ASN A 146 -21.48 -28.16 -19.62
C ASN A 146 -20.96 -29.61 -19.47
N THR A 147 -21.62 -30.42 -18.64
CA THR A 147 -21.21 -31.83 -18.45
C THR A 147 -21.48 -32.66 -19.71
N VAL A 148 -22.64 -32.46 -20.34
CA VAL A 148 -23.00 -33.12 -21.61
C VAL A 148 -22.13 -32.65 -22.78
N ARG A 149 -21.79 -31.36 -22.83
CA ARG A 149 -20.91 -30.82 -23.88
C ARG A 149 -19.49 -31.41 -23.78
N ASN A 150 -18.94 -31.49 -22.56
CA ASN A 150 -17.60 -32.06 -22.35
C ASN A 150 -17.55 -33.56 -22.65
N SER A 151 -18.60 -34.33 -22.36
CA SER A 151 -18.65 -35.75 -22.76
C SER A 151 -18.65 -35.91 -24.28
N SER A 152 -19.40 -35.09 -25.02
CA SER A 152 -19.43 -35.14 -26.49
C SER A 152 -18.09 -34.81 -27.16
N LEU A 153 -17.29 -33.92 -26.56
CA LEU A 153 -15.95 -33.60 -27.07
C LEU A 153 -14.95 -34.72 -26.78
N MET A 154 -15.03 -35.35 -25.61
CA MET A 154 -14.19 -36.51 -25.27
C MET A 154 -14.52 -37.73 -26.11
N GLU A 155 -15.80 -37.99 -26.42
CA GLU A 155 -16.21 -39.05 -27.34
C GLU A 155 -15.55 -38.88 -28.71
N ARG A 156 -15.54 -37.65 -29.27
CA ARG A 156 -14.86 -37.37 -30.55
C ARG A 156 -13.35 -37.61 -30.49
N ILE A 157 -12.71 -37.34 -29.34
CA ILE A 157 -11.28 -37.59 -29.15
C ILE A 157 -11.01 -39.10 -29.06
N ILE A 158 -11.86 -39.84 -28.34
CA ILE A 158 -11.75 -41.30 -28.21
C ILE A 158 -11.95 -41.96 -29.58
N ASP A 159 -12.95 -41.53 -30.36
CA ASP A 159 -13.22 -42.06 -31.69
C ASP A 159 -12.09 -41.77 -32.67
N THR A 160 -11.52 -40.57 -32.64
CA THR A 160 -10.37 -40.23 -33.49
C THR A 160 -9.12 -41.01 -33.10
N ALA A 161 -8.83 -41.16 -31.80
CA ALA A 161 -7.74 -42.01 -31.33
C ALA A 161 -7.93 -43.48 -31.75
N LYS A 162 -9.15 -44.01 -31.62
CA LYS A 162 -9.49 -45.38 -32.04
C LYS A 162 -9.37 -45.58 -33.55
N ALA A 163 -9.78 -44.60 -34.35
CA ALA A 163 -9.66 -44.65 -35.81
C ALA A 163 -8.20 -44.62 -36.30
N VAL A 164 -7.32 -43.91 -35.59
CA VAL A 164 -5.88 -43.84 -35.90
C VAL A 164 -5.16 -45.13 -35.48
N LEU A 165 -5.56 -45.75 -34.36
CA LEU A 165 -4.92 -46.96 -33.85
C LEU A 165 -5.31 -48.23 -34.63
N HIS A 166 -6.41 -48.19 -35.37
CA HIS A 166 -6.96 -49.33 -36.10
C HIS A 166 -6.74 -49.24 -37.63
N ARG A 167 -5.78 -48.40 -38.05
CA ARG A 167 -5.27 -48.26 -39.43
C ARG A 167 -3.83 -48.71 -39.50
#